data_AF-A0A358D3A4-F1
#
_entry.id   AF-A0A358D3A4-F1
#
_cell.length_a   1.000
_cell.length_b   1.000
_cell.length_c   1.000
_cell.angle_alpha   90.00
_cell.angle_beta   90.00
_cell.angle_gamma   90.00
#
_symmetry.space_group_name_H-M   'P 1'
#
loop_
_entity.id
_entity.type
_entity.pdbx_description
1 polymer ?
#
loop_
_entity_poly.entity_id
_entity_poly.type
_entity_poly.pdbx_seq_one_letter_code
_entity_poly.pdbx_strand_id
1 'polypeptide(L)'
;LYGFGTLAERKCFESVIGAHGVGPALGMAVLATLPPEELKHAVATEDVDALCLVPGVGKKTAQRMVLELKNRLDMPTQVEHEGANSEPLNSTAITDVREALRQMGFGTEEVRLAVEGLEGTDTSAMLREALQRMAN
;
A
#
# COMPACT_ATOMS: atom_id res chain seq x y z
N LEU A 1 15.77 9.60 -14.23
CA LEU A 1 15.66 9.61 -12.75
C LEU A 1 14.46 10.46 -12.39
N TYR A 2 13.63 10.00 -11.45
CA TYR A 2 12.46 10.71 -10.92
C TYR A 2 12.64 10.86 -9.41
N GLY A 3 12.27 12.02 -8.85
CA GLY A 3 12.38 12.33 -7.42
C GLY A 3 11.00 12.53 -6.80
N PHE A 4 10.83 12.09 -5.56
CA PHE A 4 9.58 12.17 -4.80
C PHE A 4 9.87 12.77 -3.42
N GLY A 5 8.95 13.59 -2.91
CA GLY A 5 9.08 14.18 -1.57
C GLY A 5 8.82 13.17 -0.45
N THR A 6 8.00 12.16 -0.74
CA THR A 6 7.60 11.12 0.23
C THR A 6 7.67 9.72 -0.36
N LEU A 7 7.79 8.72 0.52
CA LEU A 7 7.71 7.30 0.14
C LEU A 7 6.33 6.93 -0.42
N ALA A 8 5.28 7.57 0.09
CA ALA A 8 3.90 7.38 -0.39
C ALA A 8 3.75 7.82 -1.86
N GLU A 9 4.31 8.97 -2.23
CA GLU A 9 4.35 9.43 -3.62
C GLU A 9 5.11 8.45 -4.51
N ARG A 10 6.29 7.96 -4.07
CA ARG A 10 7.05 6.97 -4.82
C ARG A 10 6.25 5.69 -5.08
N LYS A 11 5.64 5.13 -4.03
CA LYS A 11 4.83 3.90 -4.14
C LYS A 11 3.62 4.10 -5.05
N CYS A 12 2.95 5.26 -4.96
CA CYS A 12 1.85 5.58 -5.87
C CYS A 12 2.35 5.71 -7.32
N PHE A 13 3.49 6.38 -7.54
CA PHE A 13 4.09 6.49 -8.87
C PHE A 13 4.37 5.12 -9.49
N GLU A 14 5.01 4.23 -8.74
CA GLU A 14 5.33 2.86 -9.18
C GLU A 14 4.05 2.07 -9.54
N SER A 15 2.99 2.24 -8.74
CA SER A 15 1.68 1.64 -9.01
C SER A 15 1.06 2.17 -10.30
N VAL A 16 1.15 3.49 -10.51
CA VAL A 16 0.61 4.20 -11.68
C VAL A 16 1.33 3.84 -12.98
N ILE A 17 2.66 3.87 -13.01
CA ILE A 17 3.44 3.49 -14.21
C ILE A 17 3.34 1.99 -14.53
N GLY A 18 2.95 1.18 -13.55
CA GLY A 18 2.70 -0.23 -13.71
C GLY A 18 1.39 -0.54 -14.45
N ALA A 19 0.51 0.44 -14.60
CA ALA A 19 -0.74 0.33 -15.36
C ALA A 19 -0.48 0.37 -16.88
N HIS A 20 -1.26 -0.38 -17.64
CA HIS A 20 -1.01 -0.55 -19.06
C HIS A 20 -1.18 0.77 -19.82
N GLY A 21 -0.13 1.17 -20.55
CA GLY A 21 -0.15 2.37 -21.38
C GLY A 21 0.12 3.65 -20.60
N VAL A 22 0.52 3.52 -19.33
CA VAL A 22 0.98 4.63 -18.50
C VAL A 22 2.50 4.65 -18.48
N GLY A 23 3.08 5.60 -19.21
CA GLY A 23 4.52 5.81 -19.18
C GLY A 23 4.95 6.68 -17.99
N PRO A 24 6.27 6.80 -17.72
CA PRO A 24 6.79 7.61 -16.63
C PRO A 24 6.37 9.09 -16.68
N ALA A 25 6.32 9.68 -17.88
CA ALA A 25 5.88 11.06 -18.07
C ALA A 25 4.39 11.23 -17.70
N LEU A 26 3.55 10.25 -18.06
CA LEU A 26 2.14 10.27 -17.73
C LEU A 26 1.92 10.02 -16.24
N GLY A 27 2.68 9.11 -15.62
CA GLY A 27 2.61 8.86 -14.17
C GLY A 27 2.97 10.10 -13.35
N MET A 28 3.93 10.91 -13.79
CA MET A 28 4.25 12.18 -13.13
C MET A 28 3.11 13.19 -13.30
N ALA A 29 2.48 13.25 -14.48
CA ALA A 29 1.33 14.12 -14.72
C ALA A 29 0.12 13.71 -13.86
N VAL A 30 -0.10 12.41 -13.66
CA VAL A 30 -1.13 11.87 -12.77
C VAL A 30 -0.88 12.35 -11.35
N LEU A 31 0.32 12.13 -10.79
CA LEU A 31 0.62 12.57 -9.41
C LEU A 31 0.63 14.08 -9.23
N ALA A 32 0.94 14.84 -10.28
CA ALA A 32 0.87 16.31 -10.26
C ALA A 32 -0.58 16.84 -10.24
N THR A 33 -1.53 16.06 -10.77
CA THR A 33 -2.95 16.44 -10.83
C THR A 33 -3.73 15.86 -9.65
N LEU A 34 -3.43 14.61 -9.28
CA LEU A 34 -4.05 13.83 -8.23
C LEU A 34 -2.96 13.38 -7.26
N PRO A 35 -2.77 14.07 -6.13
CA PRO A 35 -1.84 13.63 -5.10
C PRO A 35 -2.24 12.24 -4.56
N PRO A 36 -1.33 11.54 -3.86
CA PRO A 36 -1.51 10.14 -3.47
C PRO A 36 -2.85 9.80 -2.81
N GLU A 37 -3.32 10.66 -1.91
CA GLU A 37 -4.58 10.48 -1.19
C GLU A 37 -5.80 10.68 -2.09
N GLU A 38 -5.78 11.69 -2.96
CA GLU A 38 -6.86 11.92 -3.93
C GLU A 38 -6.90 10.82 -5.00
N LEU A 39 -5.73 10.34 -5.44
CA LEU A 39 -5.65 9.23 -6.38
C LEU A 39 -6.22 7.94 -5.77
N LYS A 40 -5.88 7.63 -4.52
CA LYS A 40 -6.48 6.50 -3.79
C LYS A 40 -7.99 6.63 -3.69
N HIS A 41 -8.47 7.82 -3.32
CA HIS A 41 -9.90 8.08 -3.21
C HIS A 41 -10.60 7.91 -4.57
N ALA A 42 -10.08 8.53 -5.63
CA ALA A 42 -10.63 8.42 -6.98
C ALA A 42 -10.65 6.96 -7.47
N VAL A 43 -9.62 6.18 -7.17
CA VAL A 43 -9.58 4.75 -7.51
C VAL A 43 -10.60 3.96 -6.69
N ALA A 44 -10.75 4.24 -5.39
CA ALA A 44 -11.70 3.58 -4.51
C ALA A 44 -13.16 3.87 -4.89
N THR A 45 -13.48 5.10 -5.29
CA THR A 45 -14.80 5.53 -5.73
C THR A 45 -15.06 5.32 -7.22
N GLU A 46 -14.10 4.73 -7.93
CA GLU A 46 -14.16 4.50 -9.38
C GLU A 46 -14.41 5.79 -10.19
N ASP A 47 -13.86 6.91 -9.73
CA ASP A 47 -13.99 8.23 -10.34
C ASP A 47 -13.08 8.37 -11.56
N VAL A 48 -13.63 7.94 -12.71
CA VAL A 48 -12.98 8.00 -14.01
C VAL A 48 -12.80 9.43 -14.49
N ASP A 49 -13.73 10.33 -14.15
CA ASP A 49 -13.70 11.72 -14.61
C ASP A 49 -12.55 12.48 -13.94
N ALA A 50 -12.26 12.19 -12.68
CA ALA A 50 -11.07 12.69 -11.98
C ALA A 50 -9.77 12.31 -12.71
N LEU A 51 -9.63 11.06 -13.15
CA LEU A 51 -8.45 10.61 -13.90
C LEU A 51 -8.38 11.23 -15.31
N CYS A 52 -9.51 11.58 -15.92
CA CYS A 52 -9.55 12.25 -17.22
C CYS A 52 -9.11 13.72 -17.20
N LEU A 53 -9.03 14.36 -16.03
CA LEU A 53 -8.45 15.70 -15.89
C LEU A 53 -6.94 15.71 -16.17
N VAL A 54 -6.28 14.55 -16.06
CA VAL A 54 -4.85 14.42 -16.29
C VAL A 54 -4.54 14.57 -17.78
N PRO A 55 -3.62 15.48 -18.17
CA PRO A 55 -3.26 15.66 -19.56
C PRO A 55 -2.66 14.38 -20.16
N GLY A 56 -3.29 13.87 -21.23
CA GLY A 56 -2.88 12.62 -21.89
C GLY A 56 -3.63 11.38 -21.42
N VAL A 57 -4.53 11.48 -20.43
CA VAL A 57 -5.40 10.38 -20.01
C VAL A 57 -6.78 10.52 -20.65
N GLY A 58 -7.06 9.68 -21.64
CA GLY A 58 -8.39 9.57 -22.24
C GLY A 58 -9.33 8.66 -21.43
N LYS A 59 -10.64 8.75 -21.68
CA LYS A 59 -11.69 7.99 -20.96
C LYS A 59 -11.45 6.49 -20.90
N LYS A 60 -10.97 5.90 -22.01
CA LYS A 60 -10.65 4.46 -22.08
C LYS A 60 -9.44 4.08 -21.24
N THR A 61 -8.44 4.94 -21.21
CA THR A 61 -7.23 4.75 -20.38
C THR A 61 -7.58 4.95 -18.91
N ALA A 62 -8.35 5.99 -18.56
CA ALA A 62 -8.81 6.25 -17.19
C ALA A 62 -9.60 5.05 -16.63
N GLN A 63 -10.59 4.53 -17.37
CA GLN A 63 -11.36 3.35 -16.96
C GLN A 63 -10.47 2.13 -16.68
N ARG A 64 -9.49 1.88 -17.55
CA ARG A 64 -8.58 0.75 -17.38
C ARG A 64 -7.62 0.96 -16.21
N MET A 65 -7.09 2.18 -16.07
CA MET A 65 -6.25 2.57 -14.95
C MET A 65 -6.98 2.37 -13.63
N VAL A 66 -8.22 2.85 -13.48
CA VAL A 66 -9.00 2.67 -12.24
C VAL A 66 -9.09 1.19 -11.85
N LEU A 67 -9.41 0.31 -12.80
CA LEU A 67 -9.54 -1.13 -12.52
C LEU A 67 -8.20 -1.78 -12.13
N GLU A 68 -7.13 -1.47 -12.85
CA GLU A 68 -5.79 -2.02 -12.58
C GLU A 68 -5.22 -1.48 -11.26
N LEU A 69 -5.42 -0.19 -11.00
CA LEU A 69 -4.98 0.48 -9.79
C LEU A 69 -5.78 0.02 -8.58
N LYS A 70 -7.08 -0.21 -8.70
CA LYS A 70 -7.89 -0.76 -7.61
C LYS A 70 -7.31 -2.09 -7.14
N ASN A 71 -6.94 -2.99 -8.06
CA ASN A 71 -6.32 -4.26 -7.67
C ASN A 71 -4.92 -4.10 -7.03
N ARG A 72 -4.18 -3.05 -7.38
CA ARG A 72 -2.80 -2.81 -6.88
C ARG A 72 -2.73 -1.97 -5.61
N LEU A 73 -3.65 -1.04 -5.43
CA LEU A 73 -3.76 -0.19 -4.24
C LEU A 73 -4.60 -0.85 -3.12
N ASP A 74 -5.51 -1.76 -3.46
CA ASP A 74 -6.28 -2.57 -2.49
C ASP A 74 -5.46 -3.77 -1.99
N MET A 75 -4.34 -4.09 -2.65
CA MET A 75 -3.32 -4.94 -2.04
C MET A 75 -2.77 -4.17 -0.82
N PRO A 76 -2.93 -4.67 0.42
CA PRO A 76 -2.15 -4.14 1.53
C PRO A 76 -0.71 -4.21 1.06
N THR A 77 -0.03 -3.07 1.07
CA THR A 77 1.25 -2.84 0.42
C THR A 77 2.32 -3.71 1.08
N GLN A 78 2.34 -5.00 0.74
CA GLN A 78 3.39 -5.94 1.04
C GLN A 78 4.57 -5.63 0.13
N VAL A 79 5.37 -4.63 0.47
CA VAL A 79 6.84 -4.76 0.44
C VAL A 79 7.50 -3.55 1.11
N GLU A 80 8.37 -3.91 2.05
CA GLU A 80 9.60 -3.22 2.45
C GLU A 80 9.44 -1.89 3.18
N HIS A 81 9.40 -1.99 4.52
CA HIS A 81 9.98 -0.99 5.41
C HIS A 81 11.34 -1.49 5.88
N GLU A 82 12.40 -1.11 5.15
CA GLU A 82 13.64 -0.74 5.83
C GLU A 82 13.38 0.62 6.51
N GLY A 83 13.77 0.69 7.78
CA GLY A 83 13.13 1.54 8.78
C GLY A 83 13.25 3.05 8.58
N ALA A 84 12.23 3.77 9.07
CA ALA A 84 12.36 5.02 9.80
C ALA A 84 10.99 5.41 10.39
N ASN A 85 10.87 5.17 11.69
CA ASN A 85 10.10 5.89 12.70
C ASN A 85 9.23 7.09 12.23
N SER A 86 7.91 6.97 12.32
CA SER A 86 6.95 7.93 12.93
C SER A 86 5.51 7.42 12.74
N GLU A 87 4.69 7.63 13.77
CA GLU A 87 3.47 6.89 14.12
C GLU A 87 2.24 7.16 13.22
N PRO A 88 1.27 6.22 13.15
CA PRO A 88 0.24 6.04 14.19
C PRO A 88 0.28 4.65 14.84
N LEU A 89 0.16 4.62 16.17
CA LEU A 89 0.79 3.60 17.03
C LEU A 89 0.21 2.19 17.11
N ASN A 90 -1.06 1.96 16.80
CA ASN A 90 -1.66 0.69 17.22
C ASN A 90 -1.94 -0.26 16.05
N SER A 91 -2.30 0.29 14.89
CA SER A 91 -2.65 -0.53 13.71
C SER A 91 -1.44 -0.93 12.88
N THR A 92 -0.34 -0.20 12.97
CA THR A 92 0.87 -0.47 12.16
C THR A 92 1.70 -1.60 12.78
N ALA A 93 1.93 -1.60 14.09
CA ALA A 93 2.74 -2.62 14.77
C ALA A 93 2.14 -4.04 14.65
N ILE A 94 0.83 -4.19 14.86
CA ILE A 94 0.14 -5.47 14.66
C ILE A 94 0.22 -5.91 13.18
N THR A 95 0.12 -4.98 12.25
CA THR A 95 0.23 -5.27 10.82
C THR A 95 1.64 -5.72 10.45
N ASP A 96 2.68 -5.09 11.01
CA ASP A 96 4.07 -5.46 10.81
C ASP A 96 4.38 -6.86 11.38
N VAL A 97 3.88 -7.17 12.57
CA VAL A 97 4.02 -8.51 13.18
C VAL A 97 3.34 -9.57 12.32
N ARG A 98 2.11 -9.32 11.86
CA ARG A 98 1.37 -10.24 10.98
C ARG A 98 2.13 -10.52 9.69
N GLU A 99 2.73 -9.49 9.10
CA GLU A 99 3.50 -9.62 7.86
C GLU A 99 4.82 -10.37 8.05
N ALA A 100 5.53 -10.09 9.15
CA ALA A 100 6.75 -10.83 9.50
C ALA A 100 6.46 -12.33 9.67
N LEU A 101 5.37 -12.70 10.35
CA LEU A 101 4.98 -14.11 10.52
C LEU A 101 4.63 -14.78 9.19
N ARG A 102 3.94 -14.08 8.28
CA ARG A 102 3.67 -14.61 6.93
C ARG A 102 4.97 -14.86 6.14
N GLN A 103 5.94 -13.95 6.22
CA GLN A 103 7.24 -14.11 5.56
C GLN A 103 8.07 -15.28 6.14
N MET A 104 7.89 -15.58 7.42
CA MET A 104 8.49 -16.75 8.06
C MET A 104 7.84 -18.08 7.62
N GLY A 105 6.72 -18.02 6.88
CA GLY A 105 6.05 -19.20 6.30
C GLY A 105 4.85 -19.72 7.10
N PHE A 106 4.36 -18.96 8.09
CA PHE A 106 3.18 -19.35 8.87
C PHE A 106 1.88 -19.13 8.08
N GLY A 107 0.89 -20.01 8.26
CA GLY A 107 -0.39 -19.95 7.57
C GLY A 107 -1.26 -18.78 8.03
N THR A 108 -2.11 -18.26 7.13
CA THR A 108 -2.93 -17.06 7.38
C THR A 108 -3.81 -17.17 8.64
N GLU A 109 -4.40 -18.34 8.90
CA GLU A 109 -5.22 -18.55 10.10
C GLU A 109 -4.39 -18.62 11.37
N GLU A 110 -3.20 -19.24 11.32
CA GLU A 110 -2.29 -19.32 12.47
C GLU A 110 -1.81 -17.92 12.86
N VAL A 111 -1.43 -17.11 11.87
CA VAL A 111 -1.01 -15.73 12.09
C VAL A 111 -2.14 -14.89 12.66
N ARG A 112 -3.38 -15.06 12.18
CA ARG A 112 -4.56 -14.32 12.68
C ARG A 112 -4.79 -14.58 14.16
N LEU A 113 -4.72 -15.84 14.59
CA LEU A 113 -4.88 -16.24 15.99
C LEU A 113 -3.72 -15.74 16.86
N ALA A 114 -2.49 -15.76 16.34
CA ALA A 114 -1.30 -15.34 17.08
C ALA A 114 -1.29 -13.84 17.42
N VAL A 115 -1.87 -13.01 16.55
CA VAL A 115 -1.95 -11.55 16.75
C VAL A 115 -3.22 -11.09 17.47
N GLU A 116 -4.18 -11.99 17.67
CA GLU A 116 -5.44 -11.69 18.34
C GLU A 116 -5.21 -11.46 19.85
N GLY A 117 -5.56 -10.27 20.33
CA GLY A 117 -5.36 -9.87 21.73
C GLY A 117 -3.91 -9.55 22.10
N LEU A 118 -3.06 -9.17 21.14
CA LEU A 118 -1.78 -8.52 21.44
C LEU A 118 -2.01 -7.03 21.74
N GLU A 119 -1.61 -6.59 22.92
CA GLU A 119 -1.66 -5.19 23.33
C GLU A 119 -0.24 -4.71 23.63
N GLY A 120 0.26 -3.78 22.82
CA GLY A 120 1.60 -3.24 22.96
C GLY A 120 1.97 -2.28 21.83
N THR A 121 2.95 -1.42 22.09
CA THR A 121 3.50 -0.48 21.12
C THR A 121 4.82 -0.94 20.51
N ASP A 122 5.43 -1.99 21.05
CA ASP A 122 6.73 -2.49 20.60
C ASP A 122 6.58 -3.73 19.69
N THR A 123 6.88 -3.54 18.40
CA THR A 123 6.81 -4.60 17.37
C THR A 123 7.68 -5.81 17.71
N SER A 124 8.85 -5.60 18.33
CA SER A 124 9.79 -6.68 18.65
C SER A 124 9.32 -7.55 19.81
N ALA A 125 8.70 -6.93 20.82
CA ALA A 125 8.07 -7.63 21.93
C ALA A 125 6.86 -8.44 21.45
N MET A 126 6.01 -7.82 20.62
CA MET A 126 4.82 -8.46 20.06
C MET A 126 5.15 -9.64 19.15
N LEU A 127 6.21 -9.54 18.33
CA LEU A 127 6.65 -10.65 17.48
C LEU A 127 7.10 -11.86 18.31
N ARG A 128 7.85 -11.63 19.40
CA ARG A 128 8.26 -12.70 20.32
C ARG A 128 7.07 -13.34 21.00
N GLU A 129 6.12 -12.55 21.47
CA GLU A 129 4.92 -13.05 22.12
C GLU A 129 4.05 -13.86 21.16
N ALA A 130 3.86 -13.39 19.92
CA ALA A 130 3.12 -14.12 18.89
C ALA A 130 3.77 -15.49 18.59
N LEU A 131 5.10 -15.53 18.41
CA LEU A 131 5.83 -16.78 18.18
C LEU A 131 5.72 -17.75 19.38
N GLN A 132 5.75 -17.23 20.61
CA GLN A 132 5.61 -18.04 21.81
C GLN A 132 4.21 -18.65 21.94
N ARG A 133 3.16 -17.94 21.51
CA ARG A 133 1.77 -18.45 21.48
C ARG A 133 1.57 -19.53 20.42
N MET A 134 2.30 -19.48 19.30
CA MET A 134 2.21 -20.48 18.22
C MET A 134 3.00 -21.76 18.52
N ALA A 135 4.01 -21.68 19.40
CA ALA A 135 4.82 -22.82 19.79
C ALA A 135 4.20 -23.69 20.91
N ASN A 136 3.05 -23.27 21.46
CA ASN A 136 2.35 -23.89 22.58
C ASN A 136 1.00 -24.47 22.12
#